data_AF-A0A7H5ETL2-F1
#
_entry.id   AF-A0A7H5ETL2-F1
#
_cell.length_a   1.000
_cell.length_b   1.000
_cell.length_c   1.000
_cell.angle_alpha   90.00
_cell.angle_beta   90.00
_cell.angle_gamma   90.00
#
_symmetry.space_group_name_H-M   'P 1'
#
loop_
_entity.id
_entity.type
_entity.pdbx_description
1 polymer ?
#
loop_
_entity_poly.entity_id
_entity_poly.type
_entity_poly.pdbx_seq_one_letter_code
_entity_poly.pdbx_strand_id
1 'polypeptide(L)'
;MKYFLPLLFLLLTLSACDEANQPPEGIAVGQSFTVAGDRLTFLQVVDDGRCCCECSCFWEGVATVLLQAPGEVITLHTTDTGEFSTTATYKNSTLRLVTLDPWPCGGEPDEQEDYRLTVRVD
;
A
#
# COMPACT_ATOMS: atom_id res chain seq x y z
N MET A 1 31.65 -3.00 -58.29
CA MET A 1 30.66 -2.24 -57.50
C MET A 1 30.27 -3.15 -56.34
N LYS A 2 30.75 -2.89 -55.11
CA LYS A 2 30.02 -2.17 -54.02
C LYS A 2 28.67 -2.84 -53.78
N TYR A 3 28.37 -3.50 -52.65
CA TYR A 3 28.32 -3.05 -51.24
C TYR A 3 28.58 -4.30 -50.34
N PHE A 4 29.41 -4.40 -49.30
CA PHE A 4 29.75 -3.56 -48.14
C PHE A 4 28.54 -3.18 -47.26
N LEU A 5 28.46 -3.85 -46.08
CA LEU A 5 27.92 -3.33 -44.80
C LEU A 5 26.38 -3.34 -44.59
N PRO A 6 25.83 -3.60 -43.38
CA PRO A 6 26.32 -4.45 -42.27
C PRO A 6 25.24 -5.34 -41.61
N LEU A 7 25.74 -6.40 -40.98
CA LEU A 7 25.50 -6.81 -39.59
C LEU A 7 24.81 -5.73 -38.69
N LEU A 8 23.48 -5.63 -38.72
CA LEU A 8 22.71 -4.74 -37.84
C LEU A 8 21.37 -5.37 -37.45
N PHE A 9 21.40 -6.41 -36.64
CA PHE A 9 20.28 -6.76 -35.76
C PHE A 9 20.81 -7.44 -34.48
N LEU A 10 21.90 -6.87 -33.96
CA LEU A 10 22.29 -7.02 -32.56
C LEU A 10 21.49 -5.96 -31.79
N LEU A 11 20.96 -6.35 -30.63
CA LEU A 11 20.24 -5.53 -29.63
C LEU A 11 18.71 -5.55 -29.71
N LEU A 12 18.13 -6.75 -29.58
CA LEU A 12 16.91 -6.91 -28.77
C LEU A 12 17.30 -6.67 -27.30
N THR A 13 17.41 -5.40 -26.91
CA THR A 13 17.45 -5.02 -25.50
C THR A 13 16.07 -5.29 -24.92
N LEU A 14 15.91 -6.44 -24.25
CA LEU A 14 14.87 -6.58 -23.25
C LEU A 14 15.18 -5.54 -22.16
N SER A 15 14.60 -4.35 -22.26
CA SER A 15 14.27 -3.58 -21.07
C SER A 15 13.19 -4.38 -20.35
N ALA A 16 13.61 -5.34 -19.52
CA ALA A 16 12.84 -5.64 -18.34
C ALA A 16 12.88 -4.34 -17.53
N CYS A 17 11.82 -3.53 -17.63
CA CYS A 17 11.63 -2.45 -16.69
C CYS A 17 11.67 -3.09 -15.31
N ASP A 18 12.70 -2.78 -14.55
CA ASP A 18 12.76 -2.96 -13.11
C ASP A 18 11.82 -1.89 -12.50
N GLU A 19 10.53 -1.96 -12.87
CA GLU A 19 9.44 -1.22 -12.26
C GLU A 19 9.19 -1.91 -10.94
N ALA A 20 10.03 -1.51 -9.99
CA ALA A 20 10.24 -2.08 -8.67
C ALA A 20 8.94 -2.55 -8.01
N ASN A 21 9.07 -3.65 -7.25
CA ASN A 21 8.09 -4.36 -6.41
C ASN A 21 7.22 -3.46 -5.48
N GLN A 22 6.51 -2.48 -6.02
CA GLN A 22 5.58 -1.66 -5.28
C GLN A 22 4.18 -2.27 -5.37
N PRO A 23 3.44 -2.29 -4.26
CA PRO A 23 2.03 -2.64 -4.29
C PRO A 23 1.25 -1.71 -5.23
N PRO A 24 0.15 -2.19 -5.85
CA PRO A 24 -0.75 -1.31 -6.58
C PRO A 24 -1.35 -0.26 -5.64
N GLU A 25 -1.68 0.91 -6.19
CA GLU A 25 -2.45 1.91 -5.44
C GLU A 25 -3.92 1.49 -5.30
N GLY A 26 -4.56 1.91 -4.22
CA GLY A 26 -5.99 1.69 -4.01
C GLY A 26 -6.40 0.22 -3.85
N ILE A 27 -5.65 -0.55 -3.06
CA ILE A 27 -5.95 -1.95 -2.74
C ILE A 27 -7.28 -2.01 -1.98
N ALA A 28 -8.27 -2.72 -2.52
CA ALA A 28 -9.55 -2.91 -1.84
C ALA A 28 -9.46 -3.95 -0.72
N VAL A 29 -10.39 -3.90 0.24
CA VAL A 29 -10.51 -4.95 1.26
C VAL A 29 -10.70 -6.32 0.60
N GLY A 30 -9.94 -7.31 1.08
CA GLY A 30 -9.85 -8.66 0.52
C GLY A 30 -8.90 -8.81 -0.66
N GLN A 31 -8.40 -7.72 -1.26
CA GLN A 31 -7.38 -7.79 -2.30
C GLN A 31 -5.99 -8.02 -1.73
N SER A 32 -5.13 -8.59 -2.56
CA SER A 32 -3.78 -8.97 -2.17
C SER A 32 -2.73 -8.32 -3.07
N PHE A 33 -1.54 -8.14 -2.51
CA PHE A 33 -0.33 -7.69 -3.19
C PHE A 33 0.88 -8.52 -2.73
N THR A 34 2.01 -8.38 -3.40
CA THR A 34 3.20 -9.19 -3.11
C THR A 34 4.29 -8.38 -2.44
N VAL A 35 4.85 -8.90 -1.34
CA VAL A 35 5.98 -8.32 -0.62
C VAL A 35 6.95 -9.43 -0.25
N ALA A 36 8.24 -9.25 -0.54
CA ALA A 36 9.29 -10.23 -0.25
C ALA A 36 8.95 -11.66 -0.74
N GLY A 37 8.26 -11.77 -1.88
CA GLY A 37 7.82 -13.03 -2.49
C GLY A 37 6.52 -13.63 -1.91
N ASP A 38 5.96 -13.04 -0.86
CA ASP A 38 4.73 -13.53 -0.22
C ASP A 38 3.52 -12.70 -0.61
N ARG A 39 2.35 -13.34 -0.58
CA ARG A 39 1.06 -12.70 -0.78
C ARG A 39 0.55 -12.11 0.52
N LEU A 40 0.45 -10.80 0.59
CA LEU A 40 -0.19 -10.06 1.68
C LEU A 40 -1.60 -9.65 1.26
N THR A 41 -2.57 -9.69 2.17
CA THR A 41 -3.97 -9.33 1.89
C THR A 41 -4.43 -8.21 2.80
N PHE A 42 -5.03 -7.16 2.24
CA PHE A 42 -5.70 -6.14 3.05
C PHE A 42 -6.97 -6.75 3.66
N LEU A 43 -6.97 -7.00 4.96
CA LEU A 43 -8.04 -7.74 5.62
C LEU A 43 -9.26 -6.88 5.92
N GLN A 44 -9.04 -5.76 6.60
CA GLN A 44 -10.10 -4.87 7.07
C GLN A 44 -9.50 -3.62 7.73
N VAL A 45 -10.36 -2.62 7.91
CA VAL A 45 -10.16 -1.52 8.85
C VAL A 45 -10.85 -1.89 10.16
N VAL A 46 -10.10 -1.99 11.26
CA VAL A 46 -10.63 -2.41 12.57
C VAL A 46 -11.38 -1.27 13.25
N ASP A 47 -10.80 -0.08 13.18
CA ASP A 47 -11.35 1.14 13.73
C ASP A 47 -10.91 2.30 12.83
N ASP A 48 -11.81 3.26 12.62
CA ASP A 48 -11.53 4.49 11.91
C ASP A 48 -12.03 5.68 12.72
N GLY A 49 -11.17 6.13 13.62
CA GLY A 49 -11.39 7.31 14.42
C GLY A 49 -10.84 8.58 13.79
N ARG A 50 -10.45 8.57 12.49
CA ARG A 50 -9.86 9.75 11.84
C ARG A 50 -10.81 10.93 11.87
N CYS A 51 -10.25 12.12 11.93
CA CYS A 51 -11.04 13.34 12.04
C CYS A 51 -11.93 13.55 10.81
N CYS A 52 -13.23 13.67 11.02
CA CYS A 52 -14.17 13.90 9.92
C CYS A 52 -13.83 15.20 9.16
N CYS A 53 -13.94 15.21 7.84
CA CYS A 53 -13.53 16.33 6.98
C CYS A 53 -14.31 17.64 7.24
N GLU A 54 -15.51 17.55 7.84
CA GLU A 54 -16.37 18.69 8.17
C GLU A 54 -16.32 19.06 9.68
N CYS A 55 -15.54 18.33 10.48
CA CYS A 55 -15.49 18.46 11.92
C CYS A 55 -14.24 19.23 12.37
N SER A 56 -14.37 20.04 13.42
CA SER A 56 -13.22 20.58 14.14
C SER A 56 -12.78 19.59 15.22
N CYS A 57 -11.74 18.79 14.94
CA CYS A 57 -11.18 17.87 15.93
C CYS A 57 -10.17 18.57 16.83
N PHE A 58 -10.26 18.29 18.13
CA PHE A 58 -9.24 18.70 19.11
C PHE A 58 -8.01 17.79 19.09
N TRP A 59 -8.17 16.54 18.63
CA TRP A 59 -7.13 15.52 18.57
C TRP A 59 -7.07 14.89 17.18
N GLU A 60 -5.87 14.53 16.73
CA GLU A 60 -5.67 13.79 15.49
C GLU A 60 -6.17 12.36 15.68
N GLY A 61 -7.29 12.05 15.03
CA GLY A 61 -7.86 10.72 15.02
C GLY A 61 -6.97 9.71 14.27
N VAL A 62 -7.15 8.43 14.54
CA VAL A 62 -6.35 7.34 13.95
C VAL A 62 -7.26 6.26 13.37
N ALA A 63 -6.85 5.68 12.24
CA ALA A 63 -7.41 4.42 11.75
C ALA A 63 -6.41 3.28 11.88
N THR A 64 -6.91 2.09 12.17
CA THR A 64 -6.14 0.85 12.32
C THR A 64 -6.46 -0.11 11.18
N VAL A 65 -5.44 -0.46 10.40
CA VAL A 65 -5.52 -1.34 9.23
C VAL A 65 -4.82 -2.66 9.53
N LEU A 66 -5.46 -3.77 9.13
CA LEU A 66 -4.85 -5.11 9.22
C LEU A 66 -4.49 -5.66 7.85
N LEU A 67 -3.28 -6.20 7.75
CA LEU A 67 -2.81 -6.97 6.62
C LEU A 67 -2.55 -8.42 7.06
N GLN A 68 -3.08 -9.40 6.32
CA GLN A 68 -2.72 -10.80 6.51
C GLN A 68 -1.46 -11.12 5.72
N ALA A 69 -0.42 -11.58 6.41
CA ALA A 69 0.73 -12.22 5.80
C ALA A 69 0.76 -13.73 6.16
N PRO A 70 1.58 -14.55 5.49
CA PRO A 70 1.79 -15.94 5.90
C PRO A 70 2.30 -16.06 7.35
N GLY A 71 1.44 -16.55 8.25
CA GLY A 71 1.80 -16.84 9.64
C GLY A 71 1.74 -15.66 10.61
N GLU A 72 1.43 -14.44 10.13
CA GLU A 72 1.26 -13.27 10.99
C GLU A 72 0.23 -12.27 10.45
N VAL A 73 -0.32 -11.45 11.34
CA VAL A 73 -1.15 -10.30 10.99
C VAL A 73 -0.34 -9.05 11.31
N ILE A 74 -0.22 -8.18 10.31
CA ILE A 74 0.51 -6.92 10.40
C ILE A 74 -0.50 -5.80 10.64
N THR A 75 -0.20 -4.94 11.61
CA THR A 75 -1.02 -3.78 11.95
C THR A 75 -0.32 -2.51 11.48
N LEU A 76 -1.04 -1.65 10.77
CA LEU A 76 -0.60 -0.32 10.36
C LEU A 76 -1.60 0.73 10.84
N HIS A 77 -1.13 1.94 11.08
CA HIS A 77 -1.94 3.07 11.50
C HIS A 77 -1.83 4.22 10.51
N THR A 78 -2.77 5.15 10.53
CA THR A 78 -2.72 6.36 9.69
C THR A 78 -1.89 7.50 10.29
N THR A 79 -1.39 7.33 11.52
CA THR A 79 -0.55 8.31 12.22
C THR A 79 0.68 7.63 12.83
N ASP A 80 1.71 8.43 13.11
CA ASP A 80 2.97 7.98 13.72
C ASP A 80 3.17 8.69 15.07
N THR A 81 2.22 8.47 15.98
CA THR A 81 2.13 9.16 17.27
C THR A 81 1.90 8.19 18.42
N GLY A 82 2.68 8.32 19.49
CA GLY A 82 2.54 7.48 20.67
C GLY A 82 2.83 6.01 20.38
N GLU A 83 1.81 5.16 20.51
CA GLU A 83 1.88 3.72 20.22
C GLU A 83 1.51 3.37 18.76
N PHE A 84 1.04 4.36 18.00
CA PHE A 84 0.66 4.18 16.60
C PHE A 84 1.86 4.35 15.68
N SER A 85 1.92 3.54 14.64
CA SER A 85 2.89 3.72 13.57
C SER A 85 2.29 3.47 12.19
N THR A 86 2.67 4.35 11.26
CA THR A 86 2.40 4.21 9.82
C THR A 86 3.24 3.13 9.15
N THR A 87 4.18 2.54 9.89
CA THR A 87 5.10 1.55 9.36
C THR A 87 5.09 0.24 10.14
N ALA A 88 5.40 -0.84 9.43
CA ALA A 88 5.65 -2.14 10.03
C ALA A 88 6.72 -2.87 9.23
N THR A 89 7.52 -3.69 9.91
CA THR A 89 8.51 -4.54 9.25
C THR A 89 7.90 -5.90 8.96
N TYR A 90 8.03 -6.38 7.73
CA TYR A 90 7.71 -7.75 7.35
C TYR A 90 8.92 -8.39 6.68
N LYS A 91 9.47 -9.46 7.28
CA LYS A 91 10.77 -10.03 6.91
C LYS A 91 11.85 -8.94 6.88
N ASN A 92 12.36 -8.58 5.70
CA ASN A 92 13.40 -7.55 5.50
C ASN A 92 12.88 -6.32 4.75
N SER A 93 11.56 -6.17 4.66
CA SER A 93 10.91 -5.05 3.97
C SER A 93 10.16 -4.18 4.96
N THR A 94 10.19 -2.87 4.75
CA THR A 94 9.39 -1.93 5.53
C THR A 94 8.13 -1.58 4.76
N LEU A 95 6.98 -1.96 5.32
CA LEU A 95 5.68 -1.53 4.82
C LEU A 95 5.37 -0.15 5.38
N ARG A 96 4.89 0.75 4.53
CA ARG A 96 4.42 2.07 4.92
C ARG A 96 3.00 2.29 4.41
N LEU A 97 2.06 2.56 5.30
CA LEU A 97 0.74 3.06 4.94
C LEU A 97 0.90 4.51 4.44
N VAL A 98 0.51 4.75 3.20
CA VAL A 98 0.60 6.07 2.56
C VAL A 98 -0.75 6.79 2.60
N THR A 99 -1.82 6.11 2.18
CA THR A 99 -3.20 6.61 2.30
C THR A 99 -4.15 5.49 2.65
N LEU A 100 -5.25 5.87 3.29
CA LEU A 100 -6.46 5.08 3.43
C LEU A 100 -7.60 5.95 2.95
N ASP A 101 -8.26 5.54 1.88
CA ASP A 101 -9.40 6.24 1.29
C ASP A 101 -10.67 5.40 1.52
N PRO A 102 -11.86 6.00 1.63
CA PRO A 102 -12.09 7.44 1.70
C PRO A 102 -11.55 8.06 2.99
N TRP A 103 -11.42 9.38 3.01
CA TRP A 103 -11.27 10.12 4.26
C TRP A 103 -12.67 10.31 4.88
N PRO A 104 -12.87 10.08 6.19
CA PRO A 104 -14.21 10.10 6.76
C PRO A 104 -14.87 11.47 6.61
N CYS A 105 -16.11 11.45 6.10
CA CYS A 105 -16.95 12.63 5.91
C CYS A 105 -18.39 12.28 6.34
N GLY A 106 -19.04 13.10 7.17
CA GLY A 106 -20.42 12.87 7.59
C GLY A 106 -20.63 12.14 8.93
N GLY A 107 -19.56 11.75 9.63
CA GLY A 107 -19.61 11.31 11.03
C GLY A 107 -20.08 9.86 11.26
N GLU A 108 -20.47 9.14 10.21
CA GLU A 108 -20.69 7.69 10.26
C GLU A 108 -19.44 6.96 9.72
N PRO A 109 -19.11 5.76 10.23
CA PRO A 109 -18.02 4.96 9.68
C PRO A 109 -18.32 4.49 8.26
N ASP A 110 -17.31 4.55 7.38
CA ASP A 110 -17.41 3.99 6.02
C ASP A 110 -17.55 2.46 6.05
N GLU A 111 -18.22 1.90 5.04
CA GLU A 111 -18.35 0.44 4.91
C GLU A 111 -17.01 -0.20 4.53
N GLN A 112 -16.79 -1.45 4.93
CA GLN A 112 -15.51 -2.13 4.67
C GLN A 112 -15.16 -2.19 3.18
N GLU A 113 -16.16 -2.31 2.30
CA GLU A 113 -15.97 -2.40 0.85
C GLU A 113 -15.58 -1.08 0.19
N ASP A 114 -15.74 0.05 0.88
CA ASP A 114 -15.36 1.36 0.37
C ASP A 114 -13.86 1.65 0.55
N TYR A 115 -13.22 0.98 1.52
CA TYR A 115 -11.83 1.27 1.82
C TYR A 115 -10.86 0.88 0.70
N ARG A 116 -9.93 1.79 0.42
CA ARG A 116 -8.83 1.66 -0.53
C ARG A 116 -7.53 2.01 0.17
N LEU A 117 -6.62 1.06 0.22
CA LEU A 117 -5.34 1.18 0.90
C LEU A 117 -4.23 1.44 -0.12
N THR A 118 -3.39 2.45 0.16
CA THR A 118 -2.13 2.66 -0.55
C THR A 118 -0.96 2.36 0.39
N VAL A 119 -0.12 1.40 0.01
CA VAL A 119 1.08 1.00 0.77
C VAL A 119 2.31 1.09 -0.11
N ARG A 120 3.42 1.53 0.48
CA ARG A 120 4.76 1.47 -0.13
C ARG A 120 5.63 0.45 0.59
N VAL A 121 6.61 -0.06 -0.15
CA VAL A 121 7.57 -1.04 0.34
C VAL A 121 8.97 -0.47 0.16
N ASP A 122 9.71 -0.31 1.25
CA ASP A 122 11.13 0.08 1.27
C ASP A 122 12.04 -1.14 1.53
#